data_AF-A0A831SJX4-F1
#
_entry.id   AF-A0A831SJX4-F1
#
_cell.length_a   1.000
_cell.length_b   1.000
_cell.length_c   1.000
_cell.angle_alpha   90.00
_cell.angle_beta   90.00
_cell.angle_gamma   90.00
#
_symmetry.space_group_name_H-M   'P 1'
#
loop_
_entity.id
_entity.type
_entity.pdbx_description
1 polymer ?
#
loop_
_entity_poly.entity_id
_entity_poly.type
_entity_poly.pdbx_seq_one_letter_code
_entity_poly.pdbx_strand_id
1 'polypeptide(L)'
;MKDKIINIRIDKKAFKVWENYYKTHKFDTMSSFVRYCVDTFIENNGERFNKKENINDKILEYEDKINEIIDENKEILRLLAERIENEKDIDLNNDLINYQKYLLLTLIQEKPRDDEELIKILNIDADVLYVMLNKYLELGKIKMNRLGKYELI
;
A
#
# COMPACT_ATOMS: atom_id res chain seq x y z
N MET A 1 38.40 -16.71 -5.08
CA MET A 1 37.71 -15.40 -5.18
C MET A 1 38.77 -14.31 -5.09
N LYS A 2 38.68 -13.23 -5.87
CA LYS A 2 39.60 -12.10 -5.73
C LYS A 2 39.14 -11.23 -4.56
N ASP A 3 40.04 -10.90 -3.64
CA ASP A 3 39.72 -10.00 -2.53
C ASP A 3 39.37 -8.61 -3.08
N LYS A 4 38.15 -8.15 -2.80
CA LYS A 4 37.71 -6.81 -3.16
C LYS A 4 38.22 -5.84 -2.08
N ILE A 5 39.13 -4.95 -2.46
CA ILE A 5 39.65 -3.93 -1.55
C ILE A 5 38.58 -2.85 -1.36
N ILE A 6 38.20 -2.57 -0.10
CA ILE A 6 37.24 -1.54 0.27
C ILE A 6 37.97 -0.49 1.12
N ASN A 7 37.89 0.77 0.71
CA ASN A 7 38.44 1.89 1.46
C ASN A 7 37.35 2.48 2.36
N ILE A 8 37.59 2.51 3.67
CA ILE A 8 36.63 2.99 4.66
C ILE A 8 37.20 4.23 5.33
N ARG A 9 36.41 5.31 5.38
CA ARG A 9 36.77 6.52 6.10
C ARG A 9 36.27 6.43 7.53
N ILE A 10 37.18 6.52 8.49
CA ILE A 10 36.89 6.41 9.92
C ILE A 10 37.25 7.73 10.60
N ASP A 11 36.45 8.14 11.58
CA ASP A 11 36.74 9.32 12.40
C ASP A 11 38.04 9.14 13.19
N LYS A 12 38.82 10.21 13.35
CA LYS A 12 40.14 10.16 14.04
C LYS A 12 40.05 9.70 15.50
N LYS A 13 38.97 10.03 16.22
CA LYS A 13 38.77 9.59 17.61
C LYS A 13 38.44 8.10 17.65
N ALA A 14 37.56 7.64 16.77
CA ALA A 14 37.21 6.22 16.65
C ALA A 14 38.44 5.38 16.26
N PHE A 15 39.26 5.87 15.33
CA PHE A 15 40.49 5.19 14.92
C PHE A 15 41.45 4.96 16.08
N LYS A 16 41.67 5.94 16.97
CA LYS A 16 42.55 5.76 18.15
C LYS A 16 42.06 4.67 19.10
N VAL A 17 40.74 4.58 19.29
CA VAL A 17 40.13 3.54 20.13
C VAL A 17 40.38 2.17 19.51
N TRP A 18 40.16 2.04 18.20
CA TRP A 18 40.39 0.81 17.46
C TRP A 18 41.87 0.43 17.44
N GLU A 19 42.76 1.43 17.33
CA GLU A 19 44.20 1.25 17.33
C GLU A 19 44.70 0.60 18.63
N ASN A 20 44.20 1.09 19.76
CA ASN A 20 44.52 0.51 21.07
C ASN A 20 43.92 -0.89 21.23
N TYR A 21 42.69 -1.09 20.75
CA TYR A 21 42.01 -2.37 20.89
C TYR A 21 42.64 -3.48 20.05
N TYR A 22 43.01 -3.23 18.79
CA TYR A 22 43.62 -4.29 17.97
C TYR A 22 45.01 -4.69 18.49
N LYS A 23 45.80 -3.71 18.96
CA LYS A 23 47.14 -3.95 19.52
C LYS A 23 47.08 -4.79 20.79
N THR A 24 46.06 -4.57 21.63
CA THR A 24 45.88 -5.31 22.88
C THR A 24 45.35 -6.73 22.66
N HIS A 25 44.62 -6.97 21.57
CA HIS A 25 43.99 -8.26 21.27
C HIS A 25 44.73 -9.08 20.19
N LYS A 26 45.99 -8.72 19.88
CA LYS A 26 46.91 -9.46 18.99
C LYS A 26 46.37 -9.72 17.57
N PHE A 27 45.65 -8.75 16.99
CA PHE A 27 45.33 -8.83 15.56
C PHE A 27 46.57 -8.48 14.72
N ASP A 28 46.84 -9.28 13.68
CA ASP A 28 48.02 -9.09 12.81
C ASP A 28 48.03 -7.76 12.08
N THR A 29 46.85 -7.26 11.68
CA THR A 29 46.70 -5.98 10.98
C THR A 29 45.40 -5.30 11.39
N MET A 30 45.32 -3.99 11.18
CA MET A 30 44.04 -3.27 11.30
C MET A 30 42.98 -3.86 10.36
N SER A 31 43.37 -4.34 9.19
CA SER A 31 42.45 -4.98 8.24
C SER A 31 41.88 -6.29 8.75
N SER A 32 42.64 -7.12 9.46
CA SER A 32 42.12 -8.35 10.05
C SER A 32 41.16 -8.07 11.21
N PHE A 33 41.46 -7.06 12.02
CA PHE A 33 40.54 -6.56 13.04
C PHE A 33 39.22 -6.06 12.44
N VAL A 34 39.28 -5.23 11.39
CA VAL A 34 38.06 -4.71 10.74
C VAL A 34 37.21 -5.84 10.14
N ARG A 35 37.83 -6.85 9.52
CA ARG A 35 37.11 -8.03 9.02
C ARG A 35 36.40 -8.77 10.17
N TYR A 36 37.10 -9.05 11.26
CA TYR A 36 36.51 -9.68 12.44
C TYR A 36 35.30 -8.90 12.97
N CYS A 37 35.39 -7.57 13.06
CA CYS A 37 34.25 -6.74 13.48
C CYS A 37 33.06 -6.82 12.51
N VAL A 38 33.32 -6.82 11.19
CA VAL A 38 32.27 -6.95 10.17
C VAL A 38 31.63 -8.33 10.25
N ASP A 39 32.42 -9.39 10.34
CA ASP A 39 31.93 -10.78 10.45
C ASP A 39 31.10 -10.95 11.72
N THR A 40 31.60 -10.48 12.86
CA THR A 40 30.88 -10.50 14.14
C THR A 40 29.58 -9.70 14.06
N PHE A 41 29.58 -8.55 13.37
CA PHE A 41 28.40 -7.74 13.19
C PHE A 41 27.36 -8.43 12.30
N ILE A 42 27.79 -9.09 11.22
CA ILE A 42 26.93 -9.87 10.34
C ILE A 42 26.39 -11.10 11.07
N GLU A 43 27.19 -11.84 11.81
CA GLU A 43 26.74 -13.01 12.59
C GLU A 43 25.69 -12.61 13.63
N ASN A 44 25.88 -11.48 14.33
CA ASN A 44 24.96 -11.02 15.36
C ASN A 44 23.72 -10.29 14.83
N ASN A 45 23.74 -9.81 13.57
CA ASN A 45 22.63 -9.03 12.98
C ASN A 45 22.08 -9.64 11.69
N GLY A 46 22.56 -10.82 11.25
CA GLY A 46 22.21 -11.44 9.98
C GLY A 46 20.71 -11.71 9.85
N GLU A 47 20.06 -12.11 10.95
CA GLU A 47 18.59 -12.25 10.98
C GLU A 47 17.85 -10.91 10.78
N ARG A 48 18.43 -9.79 11.23
CA ARG A 48 17.85 -8.45 11.02
C ARG A 48 18.02 -7.98 9.57
N PHE A 49 19.12 -8.34 8.91
CA PHE A 49 19.33 -8.07 7.48
C PHE A 49 18.38 -8.90 6.60
N ASN A 50 18.22 -10.18 6.90
CA ASN A 50 17.24 -11.04 6.22
C ASN A 50 15.80 -10.52 6.36
N LYS A 51 15.43 -9.96 7.52
CA LYS A 51 14.12 -9.32 7.70
C LYS A 51 13.96 -8.04 6.89
N LYS A 52 15.03 -7.26 6.71
CA LYS A 52 15.01 -6.02 5.92
C LYS A 52 14.95 -6.29 4.42
N GLU A 53 15.66 -7.31 3.93
CA GLU A 53 15.53 -7.80 2.56
C GLU A 53 14.11 -8.34 2.31
N ASN A 54 13.56 -9.14 3.23
CA ASN A 54 12.19 -9.66 3.11
C ASN A 54 11.12 -8.54 3.09
N ILE A 55 11.36 -7.42 3.78
CA ILE A 55 10.49 -6.24 3.70
C ILE A 55 10.64 -5.52 2.35
N ASN A 56 11.87 -5.38 1.83
CA ASN A 56 12.10 -4.78 0.52
C ASN A 56 11.50 -5.64 -0.61
N ASP A 57 11.63 -6.96 -0.53
CA ASP A 57 11.03 -7.89 -1.49
C ASP A 57 9.50 -7.78 -1.46
N LYS A 58 8.89 -7.65 -0.28
CA LYS A 58 7.45 -7.37 -0.15
C LYS A 58 7.05 -6.02 -0.71
N ILE A 59 7.86 -4.97 -0.51
CA ILE A 59 7.60 -3.64 -1.09
C ILE A 59 7.58 -3.74 -2.63
N LEU A 60 8.56 -4.42 -3.22
CA LEU A 60 8.61 -4.65 -4.66
C LEU A 60 7.40 -5.47 -5.15
N GLU A 61 7.02 -6.53 -4.44
CA GLU A 61 5.83 -7.32 -4.76
C GLU A 61 4.53 -6.48 -4.70
N TYR A 62 4.43 -5.56 -3.74
CA TYR A 62 3.29 -4.64 -3.65
C TYR A 62 3.34 -3.55 -4.72
N GLU A 63 4.52 -3.04 -5.10
CA GLU A 63 4.67 -2.12 -6.22
C GLU A 63 4.23 -2.76 -7.54
N ASP A 64 4.60 -4.01 -7.79
CA ASP A 64 4.15 -4.76 -8.96
C ASP A 64 2.62 -4.92 -8.98
N LYS A 65 1.99 -5.29 -7.85
CA LYS A 65 0.52 -5.36 -7.74
C LYS A 65 -0.16 -4.01 -7.94
N ILE A 66 0.42 -2.93 -7.42
CA ILE A 66 -0.09 -1.57 -7.63
C ILE A 66 0.00 -1.21 -9.13
N ASN A 67 1.12 -1.53 -9.78
CA ASN A 67 1.30 -1.29 -11.20
C ASN A 67 0.34 -2.13 -12.06
N GLU A 68 0.09 -3.39 -11.72
CA GLU A 68 -0.96 -4.21 -12.35
C GLU A 68 -2.34 -3.57 -12.21
N ILE A 69 -2.74 -3.14 -11.01
CA ILE A 69 -4.02 -2.45 -10.80
C ILE A 69 -4.09 -1.16 -11.64
N ILE A 70 -3.00 -0.39 -11.70
CA ILE A 70 -2.93 0.83 -12.51
C ILE A 70 -3.07 0.50 -14.00
N ASP A 71 -2.40 -0.55 -14.50
CA ASP A 71 -2.48 -0.95 -15.89
C ASP A 71 -3.86 -1.53 -16.25
N GLU A 72 -4.46 -2.33 -15.38
CA GLU A 72 -5.84 -2.84 -15.52
C GLU A 72 -6.87 -1.69 -15.57
N ASN A 73 -6.61 -0.60 -14.84
CA ASN A 73 -7.50 0.56 -14.77
C ASN A 73 -7.04 1.74 -15.62
N LYS A 74 -5.99 1.57 -16.45
CA LYS A 74 -5.34 2.65 -17.21
C LYS A 74 -6.29 3.35 -18.18
N GLU A 75 -7.17 2.57 -18.80
CA GLU A 75 -8.18 3.08 -19.71
C GLU A 75 -9.27 3.88 -18.98
N ILE A 76 -9.66 3.45 -17.77
CA ILE A 76 -10.60 4.20 -16.93
C ILE A 76 -9.97 5.51 -16.46
N LEU A 77 -8.71 5.48 -16.04
CA LEU A 77 -7.95 6.66 -15.63
C LEU A 77 -7.73 7.63 -16.81
N ARG A 78 -7.49 7.11 -18.03
CA ARG A 78 -7.41 7.90 -19.26
C ARG A 78 -8.76 8.56 -19.60
N LEU A 79 -9.86 7.80 -19.56
CA LEU A 79 -11.21 8.32 -19.80
C LEU A 79 -11.62 9.36 -18.75
N LEU A 80 -11.22 9.18 -17.48
CA LEU A 80 -11.41 10.18 -16.42
C LEU A 80 -10.57 11.43 -16.68
N ALA A 81 -9.28 11.29 -17.00
CA ALA A 81 -8.37 12.41 -17.26
C ALA A 81 -8.79 13.22 -18.50
N GLU A 82 -9.13 12.56 -19.60
CA GLU A 82 -9.65 13.21 -20.82
C GLU A 82 -10.97 13.95 -20.54
N ARG A 83 -11.80 13.45 -19.64
CA ARG A 83 -13.03 14.14 -19.23
C ARG A 83 -12.74 15.33 -18.31
N ILE A 84 -11.75 15.21 -17.42
CA ILE A 84 -11.30 16.27 -16.51
C ILE A 84 -10.65 17.44 -17.26
N GLU A 85 -9.86 17.16 -18.29
CA GLU A 85 -9.17 18.21 -19.07
C GLU A 85 -10.14 19.00 -19.98
N ASN A 86 -11.29 18.41 -20.33
CA ASN A 86 -12.30 19.02 -21.21
C ASN A 86 -13.38 19.83 -20.47
N GLU A 87 -13.54 19.70 -19.15
CA GLU A 87 -14.59 20.39 -18.38
C GLU A 87 -13.99 21.25 -17.25
N LYS A 88 -14.06 22.58 -17.41
CA LYS A 88 -13.44 23.57 -16.49
C LYS A 88 -14.11 23.74 -15.12
N ASP A 89 -15.12 22.96 -14.77
CA ASP A 89 -15.87 23.09 -13.50
C ASP A 89 -16.37 21.72 -13.01
N ILE A 90 -15.44 20.83 -12.62
CA ILE A 90 -15.82 19.54 -12.04
C ILE A 90 -15.92 19.67 -10.53
N ASP A 91 -17.16 19.64 -10.04
CA ASP A 91 -17.46 19.33 -8.65
C ASP A 91 -17.22 17.82 -8.43
N LEU A 92 -15.96 17.47 -8.18
CA LEU A 92 -15.48 16.09 -7.97
C LEU A 92 -16.30 15.31 -6.93
N ASN A 93 -16.89 16.02 -5.95
CA ASN A 93 -17.75 15.39 -4.96
C ASN A 93 -19.08 14.93 -5.58
N ASN A 94 -19.65 15.71 -6.49
CA ASN A 94 -20.92 15.38 -7.13
C ASN A 94 -20.79 14.17 -8.08
N ASP A 95 -19.68 14.06 -8.80
CA ASP A 95 -19.44 12.95 -9.72
C ASP A 95 -19.12 11.64 -8.99
N LEU A 96 -18.33 11.68 -7.92
CA LEU A 96 -18.11 10.53 -7.06
C LEU A 96 -19.43 10.04 -6.46
N ILE A 97 -20.27 10.96 -5.98
CA ILE A 97 -21.60 10.64 -5.46
C ILE A 97 -22.49 10.03 -6.55
N ASN A 98 -22.43 10.52 -7.79
CA ASN A 98 -23.21 9.98 -8.90
C ASN A 98 -22.72 8.59 -9.33
N TYR A 99 -21.42 8.33 -9.28
CA TYR A 99 -20.85 7.01 -9.50
C TYR A 99 -21.27 6.01 -8.40
N GLN A 100 -21.16 6.40 -7.13
CA GLN A 100 -21.58 5.57 -6.00
C GLN A 100 -23.08 5.21 -6.07
N LYS A 101 -23.91 6.17 -6.48
CA LYS A 101 -25.34 5.99 -6.77
C LYS A 101 -25.59 4.98 -7.89
N TYR A 102 -24.85 5.08 -9.00
CA TYR A 102 -24.95 4.13 -10.11
C TYR A 102 -24.53 2.71 -9.70
N LEU A 103 -23.43 2.60 -8.96
CA LEU A 103 -22.91 1.33 -8.47
C LEU A 103 -23.89 0.66 -7.50
N LEU A 104 -24.49 1.44 -6.58
CA LEU A 104 -25.53 0.95 -5.66
C LEU A 104 -26.70 0.28 -6.39
N LEU A 105 -27.27 0.95 -7.40
CA LEU A 105 -28.40 0.38 -8.15
C LEU A 105 -28.00 -0.86 -8.95
N THR A 106 -26.79 -0.87 -9.51
CA THR A 106 -26.26 -2.03 -10.25
C THR A 106 -26.11 -3.24 -9.33
N LEU A 107 -25.55 -3.05 -8.14
CA LEU A 107 -25.38 -4.11 -7.14
C LEU A 107 -26.71 -4.71 -6.68
N ILE A 108 -27.74 -3.88 -6.51
CA ILE A 108 -29.11 -4.29 -6.13
C ILE A 108 -29.81 -5.01 -7.29
N GLN A 109 -29.56 -4.59 -8.54
CA GLN A 109 -30.11 -5.21 -9.75
C GLN A 109 -29.62 -6.64 -9.93
N GLU A 110 -28.33 -6.89 -9.72
CA GLU A 110 -27.73 -8.22 -9.86
C GLU A 110 -28.29 -9.22 -8.85
N LYS A 111 -28.46 -8.78 -7.60
CA LYS A 111 -28.96 -9.61 -6.50
C LYS A 111 -29.50 -8.73 -5.39
N PRO A 112 -30.59 -9.13 -4.69
CA PRO A 112 -31.02 -8.43 -3.50
C PRO A 112 -29.94 -8.42 -2.40
N ARG A 113 -29.69 -7.27 -1.78
CA ARG A 113 -28.63 -7.05 -0.78
C ARG A 113 -29.13 -6.32 0.46
N ASP A 114 -28.54 -6.60 1.61
CA ASP A 114 -28.79 -5.85 2.85
C ASP A 114 -27.78 -4.70 3.06
N ASP A 115 -28.01 -3.89 4.10
CA ASP A 115 -27.16 -2.74 4.45
C ASP A 115 -25.70 -3.16 4.67
N GLU A 116 -25.45 -4.25 5.41
CA GLU A 116 -24.09 -4.70 5.74
C GLU A 116 -23.31 -5.12 4.50
N GLU A 117 -23.94 -5.86 3.58
CA GLU A 117 -23.36 -6.23 2.29
C GLU A 117 -22.97 -4.99 1.48
N LEU A 118 -23.84 -3.98 1.43
CA LEU A 118 -23.65 -2.77 0.64
C LEU A 118 -22.55 -1.86 1.23
N ILE A 119 -22.52 -1.67 2.56
CA ILE A 119 -21.47 -0.91 3.26
C ILE A 119 -20.10 -1.52 2.94
N LYS A 120 -19.99 -2.85 3.04
CA LYS A 120 -18.72 -3.55 2.82
C LYS A 120 -18.23 -3.46 1.37
N ILE A 121 -19.14 -3.56 0.39
CA ILE A 121 -18.77 -3.54 -1.03
C ILE A 121 -18.45 -2.12 -1.50
N LEU A 122 -19.29 -1.15 -1.11
CA LEU A 122 -19.12 0.25 -1.52
C LEU A 122 -18.03 0.97 -0.71
N ASN A 123 -17.65 0.41 0.46
CA ASN A 123 -16.70 0.98 1.39
C ASN A 123 -17.05 2.45 1.75
N ILE A 124 -18.31 2.67 2.14
CA ILE A 124 -18.85 3.97 2.52
C ILE A 124 -19.43 3.93 3.94
N ASP A 125 -19.50 5.10 4.58
CA ASP A 125 -20.15 5.23 5.89
C ASP A 125 -21.63 4.88 5.81
N ALA A 126 -22.15 4.24 6.88
CA ALA A 126 -23.53 3.81 6.97
C ALA A 126 -24.52 4.97 6.77
N ASP A 127 -24.26 6.14 7.36
CA ASP A 127 -25.10 7.32 7.22
C ASP A 127 -25.22 7.78 5.76
N VAL A 128 -24.12 7.73 5.00
CA VAL A 128 -24.10 8.08 3.58
C VAL A 128 -24.92 7.08 2.77
N LEU A 129 -24.74 5.78 3.05
CA LEU A 129 -25.54 4.73 2.42
C LEU A 129 -27.04 4.92 2.70
N TYR A 130 -27.42 5.21 3.95
CA TYR A 130 -28.82 5.40 4.34
C TYR A 130 -29.45 6.59 3.61
N VAL A 131 -28.74 7.70 3.46
CA VAL A 131 -29.21 8.85 2.68
C VAL A 131 -29.45 8.46 1.22
N MET A 132 -28.56 7.66 0.62
CA MET A 132 -28.72 7.19 -0.76
C MET A 132 -29.91 6.24 -0.90
N LEU A 133 -30.02 5.23 -0.03
CA LEU A 133 -31.10 4.23 -0.04
C LEU A 133 -32.47 4.87 0.17
N ASN A 134 -32.60 5.76 1.16
CA ASN A 134 -33.87 6.47 1.43
C ASN A 134 -34.34 7.26 0.21
N LYS A 135 -33.43 7.95 -0.48
CA LYS A 135 -33.78 8.64 -1.72
C LYS A 135 -34.34 7.67 -2.78
N TYR A 136 -33.77 6.48 -2.92
CA TYR A 136 -34.25 5.50 -3.90
C TYR A 136 -35.53 4.78 -3.50
N LEU A 137 -35.75 4.58 -2.19
CA LEU A 137 -37.01 4.08 -1.62
C LEU A 137 -38.15 5.09 -1.84
N GLU A 138 -37.91 6.38 -1.55
CA GLU A 138 -38.88 7.46 -1.76
C GLU A 138 -39.24 7.64 -3.24
N LEU A 139 -38.27 7.47 -4.14
CA LEU A 139 -38.49 7.49 -5.59
C LEU A 139 -39.16 6.23 -6.13
N GLY A 140 -39.39 5.21 -5.30
CA GLY A 140 -39.98 3.94 -5.71
C GLY A 140 -39.12 3.17 -6.73
N LYS A 141 -37.79 3.34 -6.68
CA LYS A 141 -36.86 2.62 -7.56
C LYS A 141 -36.39 1.29 -6.97
N ILE A 142 -36.34 1.21 -5.64
CA ILE A 142 -36.03 0.01 -4.88
C ILE A 142 -37.11 -0.21 -3.83
N LYS A 143 -37.28 -1.45 -3.38
CA LYS A 143 -38.06 -1.82 -2.19
C LYS A 143 -37.25 -2.75 -1.32
N MET A 144 -37.56 -2.78 -0.03
CA MET A 144 -37.03 -3.79 0.87
C MET A 144 -37.97 -5.00 0.87
N ASN A 145 -37.42 -6.19 0.63
CA ASN A 145 -38.18 -7.43 0.65
C ASN A 145 -38.33 -7.97 2.08
N ARG A 146 -39.05 -9.10 2.22
CA ARG A 146 -39.34 -9.71 3.53
C ARG A 146 -38.11 -10.21 4.28
N LEU A 147 -36.96 -10.32 3.61
CA LEU A 147 -35.69 -10.72 4.19
C LEU A 147 -34.83 -9.53 4.64
N GLY A 148 -35.35 -8.30 4.54
CA GLY A 148 -34.59 -7.09 4.86
C GLY A 148 -33.56 -6.71 3.79
N LYS A 149 -33.70 -7.21 2.56
CA LYS A 149 -32.80 -6.92 1.44
C LYS A 149 -33.48 -6.00 0.42
N TYR A 150 -32.73 -5.06 -0.15
CA TYR A 150 -33.21 -4.20 -1.22
C TYR A 150 -33.24 -4.96 -2.54
N GLU A 151 -34.30 -4.75 -3.31
CA GLU A 151 -34.44 -5.22 -4.70
C GLU A 151 -35.05 -4.10 -5.55
N LEU A 152 -34.74 -4.06 -6.84
CA LEU A 152 -35.36 -3.11 -7.77
C LEU A 152 -36.86 -3.39 -7.89
N ILE A 153 -37.64 -2.32 -8.10
CA ILE A 153 -39.08 -2.39 -8.40
C ILE A 153 -39.29 -2.49 -9.90
#